data_AF-A0A522IV01-F1
#
_entry.id   AF-A0A522IV01-F1
#
_cell.length_a   1.000
_cell.length_b   1.000
_cell.length_c   1.000
_cell.angle_alpha   90.00
_cell.angle_beta   90.00
_cell.angle_gamma   90.00
#
_symmetry.space_group_name_H-M   'P 1'
#
loop_
_entity.id
_entity.type
_entity.pdbx_description
1 polymer ?
#
loop_
_entity_poly.entity_id
_entity_poly.type
_entity_poly.pdbx_seq_one_letter_code
_entity_poly.pdbx_strand_id
1 'polypeptide(L)' 'MNDLPNPLTPAQAPASREEAIERGSRRYFTGTPCPAGHIAERYTLNGYCVECQHEANRQDRERARAKMDGTFRRRRS' A
#
# COMPACT_ATOMS: atom_id res chain seq x y z
N MET A 1 -28.18 -19.83 2.92
CA MET A 1 -27.19 -20.93 2.98
C MET A 1 -26.13 -20.63 1.93
N ASN A 2 -24.99 -19.99 2.16
CA ASN A 2 -24.39 -19.35 3.33
C ASN A 2 -23.90 -17.99 2.84
N ASP A 3 -24.29 -16.91 3.50
CA ASP A 3 -23.58 -15.63 3.39
C ASP A 3 -22.19 -15.88 4.00
N LEU A 4 -21.21 -16.20 3.14
CA LEU A 4 -19.82 -16.38 3.58
C LEU A 4 -19.42 -15.12 4.36
N PRO A 5 -18.94 -15.26 5.61
CA PRO A 5 -18.48 -14.11 6.37
C PRO A 5 -17.36 -13.47 5.55
N ASN A 6 -17.59 -12.26 5.05
CA ASN A 6 -16.54 -11.44 4.43
C ASN A 6 -15.48 -11.18 5.50
N PRO A 7 -14.34 -11.90 5.51
CA PRO A 7 -13.59 -12.06 6.73
C PRO A 7 -12.41 -11.11 6.73
N LEU A 8 -12.61 -9.81 6.55
CA LEU A 8 -11.54 -8.82 6.74
C LEU A 8 -12.07 -7.52 7.35
N THR A 9 -12.51 -7.61 8.59
CA THR A 9 -12.61 -6.42 9.45
C THR A 9 -11.20 -6.02 9.93
N PRO A 10 -10.82 -4.72 9.87
CA PRO A 10 -9.45 -4.23 10.09
C PRO A 10 -8.92 -4.34 11.53
N ALA A 11 -9.71 -4.81 12.49
CA ALA A 11 -9.34 -4.83 13.91
C ALA A 11 -8.46 -6.04 14.31
N GLN A 12 -8.23 -7.01 13.42
CA GLN A 12 -7.50 -8.25 13.73
C GLN A 12 -6.38 -8.48 12.70
N ALA A 13 -5.51 -7.49 12.49
CA ALA A 13 -4.37 -7.66 11.62
C ALA A 13 -3.47 -8.81 12.15
N PRO A 14 -3.15 -9.81 11.32
CA PRO A 14 -2.31 -10.94 11.70
C PRO A 14 -0.87 -10.48 11.99
N ALA A 15 -0.20 -11.16 12.93
CA ALA A 15 1.14 -10.78 13.38
C ALA A 15 2.25 -11.17 12.37
N SER A 16 1.98 -12.18 11.53
CA SER A 16 2.93 -12.76 10.60
C SER A 16 2.34 -12.91 9.20
N ARG A 17 3.21 -12.99 8.19
CA ARG A 17 2.79 -13.18 6.78
C ARG A 17 2.03 -14.50 6.59
N GLU A 18 2.47 -15.56 7.25
CA GLU A 18 1.86 -16.90 7.17
C GLU A 18 0.43 -16.86 7.69
N GLU A 19 0.24 -16.34 8.90
CA GLU A 19 -1.06 -16.15 9.53
C GLU A 19 -1.98 -15.26 8.66
N ALA A 20 -1.39 -14.29 7.96
CA ALA A 20 -2.15 -13.46 7.03
C ALA A 20 -2.63 -14.20 5.79
N ILE A 21 -1.83 -15.11 5.24
CA ILE A 21 -2.23 -15.93 4.09
C ILE A 21 -3.33 -16.91 4.51
N GLU A 22 -3.16 -17.59 5.66
CA GLU A 22 -4.15 -18.53 6.18
C GLU A 22 -5.50 -17.86 6.47
N ARG A 23 -5.46 -16.64 7.02
CA ARG A 23 -6.67 -15.85 7.31
C ARG A 23 -7.22 -15.10 6.09
N GLY A 24 -6.60 -15.22 4.91
CA GLY A 24 -6.98 -14.47 3.72
C GLY A 24 -6.77 -12.96 3.82
N SER A 25 -5.97 -12.50 4.79
CA SER A 25 -5.65 -11.09 5.02
C SER A 25 -4.64 -10.54 4.02
N ARG A 26 -4.95 -9.35 3.50
CA ARG A 26 -4.07 -8.63 2.55
C ARG A 26 -2.96 -7.85 3.27
N ARG A 27 -3.02 -7.78 4.60
CA ARG A 27 -2.15 -6.97 5.46
C ARG A 27 -1.80 -7.75 6.73
N TYR A 28 -0.64 -7.44 7.31
CA TYR A 28 -0.13 -8.03 8.54
C TYR A 28 0.76 -7.02 9.28
N PHE A 29 0.82 -7.10 10.61
CA PHE A 29 1.61 -6.19 11.44
C PHE A 29 2.65 -6.96 12.25
N THR A 30 3.92 -6.79 11.91
CA THR A 30 5.03 -7.49 12.59
C THR A 30 5.61 -6.73 13.78
N GLY A 31 5.24 -5.45 13.97
CA GLY A 31 5.90 -4.57 14.95
C GLY A 31 7.32 -4.13 14.57
N THR A 32 7.89 -4.68 13.49
CA THR A 32 9.25 -4.37 13.05
C THR A 32 9.28 -3.18 12.08
N PRO A 33 10.12 -2.16 12.33
CA PRO A 33 10.25 -1.03 11.42
C PRO A 33 10.68 -1.48 10.02
N CYS A 34 10.15 -0.82 9.00
CA CYS A 34 10.57 -1.03 7.62
C CYS A 34 11.97 -0.43 7.38
N PRO A 35 12.65 -0.73 6.26
CA PRO A 35 13.98 -0.16 5.97
C PRO A 35 13.98 1.37 5.87
N ALA A 36 12.83 2.00 5.63
CA ALA A 36 12.66 3.46 5.67
C ALA A 36 12.33 3.98 7.09
N GLY A 37 12.23 3.12 8.10
CA GLY A 37 11.95 3.48 9.50
C GLY A 37 10.46 3.52 9.88
N HIS A 38 9.54 3.14 8.98
CA HIS A 38 8.10 3.16 9.27
C HIS A 38 7.65 1.95 10.12
N ILE A 39 6.87 2.22 11.17
CA ILE A 39 6.20 1.19 11.99
C ILE A 39 4.74 1.13 11.53
N ALA A 40 4.46 0.30 10.54
CA ALA A 40 3.14 0.18 9.93
C ALA A 40 2.85 -1.26 9.50
N GLU A 41 1.58 -1.55 9.23
CA GLU A 41 1.18 -2.80 8.59
C GLU A 41 1.91 -2.97 7.25
N ARG A 42 2.19 -4.23 6.90
CA ARG A 42 2.81 -4.63 5.63
C ARG A 42 1.80 -5.38 4.79
N TYR A 43 1.89 -5.20 3.47
CA TYR A 43 1.06 -5.93 2.52
C TYR A 43 1.62 -7.34 2.27
N THR A 44 0.74 -8.33 2.22
CA THR A 44 1.13 -9.74 1.93
C THR A 44 1.58 -9.95 0.49
N LEU A 45 1.03 -9.14 -0.44
CA LEU A 45 1.26 -9.22 -1.89
C LEU A 45 2.66 -8.80 -2.31
N ASN A 46 3.10 -7.65 -1.81
CA ASN A 46 4.28 -6.93 -2.30
C ASN A 46 5.30 -6.63 -1.18
N GLY A 47 5.00 -6.97 0.07
CA GLY A 47 5.93 -6.84 1.21
C GLY A 47 6.19 -5.41 1.67
N TYR A 48 5.65 -4.42 0.96
CA TYR A 48 5.76 -3.01 1.34
C TYR A 48 4.94 -2.70 2.57
N CYS A 49 5.45 -1.76 3.36
CA CYS A 49 4.69 -1.15 4.42
C CYS A 49 3.63 -0.19 3.85
N VAL A 50 2.51 -0.01 4.54
CA VAL A 50 1.41 0.89 4.11
C VAL A 50 1.92 2.31 3.88
N GLU A 51 2.77 2.82 4.77
CA GLU A 51 3.41 4.13 4.66
C GLU A 51 4.30 4.25 3.41
N CYS A 52 5.09 3.20 3.13
CA CYS A 52 5.98 3.12 1.98
C CYS A 52 5.18 3.19 0.68
N GLN A 53 4.07 2.46 0.63
CA GLN A 53 3.16 2.45 -0.51
C GLN A 53 2.47 3.81 -0.70
N HIS A 54 2.13 4.47 0.40
CA HIS A 54 1.52 5.80 0.38
C HIS A 54 2.50 6.84 -0.16
N GLU A 55 3.75 6.82 0.28
CA GLU A 55 4.81 7.70 -0.22
C GLU A 55 5.07 7.48 -1.72
N ALA A 56 5.22 6.21 -2.15
CA ALA A 56 5.42 5.89 -3.56
C ALA A 56 4.25 6.40 -4.43
N ASN A 57 3.01 6.17 -4.00
CA ASN A 57 1.81 6.62 -4.71
C ASN A 57 1.73 8.16 -4.75
N ARG A 58 2.15 8.86 -3.70
CA ARG A 58 2.24 10.32 -3.70
C ARG A 58 3.24 10.80 -4.76
N GLN A 59 4.44 10.23 -4.80
CA GLN A 59 5.47 10.58 -5.78
C GLN A 59 5.00 10.30 -7.21
N ASP A 60 4.33 9.17 -7.45
CA ASP A 60 3.80 8.84 -8.78
C ASP A 60 2.73 9.83 -9.23
N ARG A 61 1.84 10.27 -8.33
CA ARG A 61 0.86 11.32 -8.63
C ARG A 61 1.52 12.65 -8.95
N GLU A 62 2.56 13.03 -8.22
CA GLU A 62 3.34 14.25 -8.48
C GLU A 62 4.05 14.17 -9.85
N ARG A 63 4.67 13.03 -10.17
CA ARG A 63 5.29 12.77 -11.47
C ARG A 63 4.26 12.78 -12.60
N ALA A 64 3.11 12.15 -12.41
CA ALA A 64 2.02 12.15 -13.39
C ALA A 64 1.51 13.58 -13.64
N ARG A 65 1.31 14.36 -12.57
CA ARG A 65 0.94 15.78 -12.66
C ARG A 65 1.97 16.60 -13.43
N ALA A 66 3.26 16.42 -13.14
CA ALA A 66 4.34 17.12 -13.85
C ALA A 66 4.41 16.75 -15.34
N LYS A 67 4.12 15.49 -15.71
CA LYS A 67 4.03 15.07 -17.11
C LYS A 67 2.80 15.64 -17.84
N MET A 68 1.70 15.85 -17.12
CA MET A 68 0.46 16.42 -17.65
C MET A 68 0.51 17.95 -17.72
N ASP A 69 1.32 18.61 -16.89
CA ASP A 69 1.61 20.03 -16.95
C ASP A 69 2.40 20.33 -18.24
N GLY A 70 1.67 20.45 -19.36
CA GLY A 70 2.16 20.75 -20.69
C GLY A 70 2.67 22.18 -20.85
N THR A 71 3.44 22.69 -19.89
CA THR A 71 4.12 23.99 -19.94
C THR A 71 5.11 24.12 -21.12
N PHE A 72 5.32 23.05 -21.89
CA PHE A 72 6.06 23.04 -23.15
C PHE A 72 5.20 23.08 -24.43
N ARG A 73 3.94 23.54 -24.36
CA ARG A 73 3.15 23.87 -25.56
C ARG A 73 2.99 25.38 -25.71
N ARG A 74 4.03 26.07 -26.17
CA ARG A 74 3.94 27.27 -27.03
C ARG A 74 5.31 27.87 -27.34
N ARG A 75 5.76 27.67 -28.58
CA ARG A 75 6.10 28.74 -29.55
C ARG A 75 6.50 28.05 -30.86
N ARG A 76 5.52 27.80 -31.73
CA ARG A 76 5.78 27.70 -33.17
C ARG A 76 5.86 29.15 -33.65
N SER A 77 7.06 29.59 -34.02
CA SER A 77 7.27 30.79 -34.83
C SER A 77 7.01 30.47 -36.30
#